data_AF-A0A6I5CF73-F1
#
_entry.id   AF-A0A6I5CF73-F1
#
_cell.length_a   1.000
_cell.length_b   1.000
_cell.length_c   1.000
_cell.angle_alpha   90.00
_cell.angle_beta   90.00
_cell.angle_gamma   90.00
#
_symmetry.space_group_name_H-M   'P 1'
#
loop_
_entity.id
_entity.type
_entity.pdbx_description
1 polymer ?
#
loop_
_entity_poly.entity_id
_entity_poly.type
_entity_poly.pdbx_seq_one_letter_code
_entity_poly.pdbx_strand_id
1 'polypeptide(L)'
;PPADPAVLGAGAHRDWLRTCQSLVRTLVARPPRTTAEAQAGTGPARLRVEVDGVTLVDLDQPVEAVSVVPGVRGVAEVEVRPLSGPGAELSPLLAEGRAVTVSGAHYRYRADTVVSGPVRTRTWTVREGAWGLVVPAGR
;
A
#
# COMPACT_ATOMS: atom_id res chain seq x y z
N PRO A 1 49.53 -26.02 -28.57
CA PRO A 1 48.17 -26.27 -28.01
C PRO A 1 48.05 -27.69 -27.44
N PRO A 2 47.01 -28.05 -26.66
CA PRO A 2 45.73 -27.36 -26.39
C PRO A 2 45.51 -27.10 -24.87
N ALA A 3 44.48 -26.45 -24.34
CA ALA A 3 43.29 -25.77 -24.83
C ALA A 3 42.78 -24.77 -23.77
N ASP A 4 42.17 -23.67 -24.23
CA ASP A 4 41.18 -22.90 -23.47
C ASP A 4 39.95 -23.76 -23.14
N PRO A 5 39.18 -23.37 -22.10
CA PRO A 5 37.77 -23.10 -22.37
C PRO A 5 37.37 -21.67 -22.01
N ALA A 6 37.02 -20.94 -23.08
CA ALA A 6 35.87 -20.06 -23.25
C ALA A 6 35.13 -19.56 -22.00
N VAL A 7 35.21 -18.23 -21.82
CA VAL A 7 34.10 -17.27 -21.66
C VAL A 7 32.71 -17.91 -21.67
N LEU A 8 31.89 -17.62 -20.64
CA LEU A 8 30.50 -17.17 -20.73
C LEU A 8 30.01 -16.71 -19.35
N GLY A 9 29.47 -15.49 -19.26
CA GLY A 9 28.64 -15.09 -18.11
C GLY A 9 28.80 -13.67 -17.54
N ALA A 10 29.60 -12.80 -18.16
CA ALA A 10 29.60 -11.36 -17.85
C ALA A 10 28.36 -10.67 -18.46
N GLY A 11 27.16 -11.09 -18.05
CA GLY A 11 25.88 -10.58 -18.59
C GLY A 11 24.83 -10.25 -17.53
N ALA A 12 24.85 -10.88 -16.35
CA ALA A 12 23.74 -10.72 -15.39
C ALA A 12 23.90 -9.55 -14.39
N HIS A 13 25.11 -8.99 -14.22
CA HIS A 13 25.37 -7.96 -13.19
C HIS A 13 25.24 -6.52 -13.71
N ARG A 14 25.13 -6.31 -15.03
CA ARG A 14 25.09 -4.96 -15.65
C ARG A 14 23.68 -4.46 -16.00
N ASP A 15 22.65 -5.30 -15.87
CA ASP A 15 21.28 -4.95 -16.24
C ASP A 15 20.42 -4.45 -15.06
N TRP A 16 20.77 -4.80 -13.81
CA TRP A 16 19.99 -4.37 -12.64
C TRP A 16 20.24 -2.89 -12.25
N LEU A 17 21.37 -2.32 -12.67
CA LEU A 17 21.71 -0.91 -12.44
C LEU A 17 20.94 0.06 -13.35
N ARG A 18 20.07 -0.43 -14.24
CA ARG A 18 19.26 0.40 -15.17
C ARG A 18 17.90 0.82 -14.60
N THR A 19 17.49 0.34 -13.42
CA THR A 19 16.15 0.65 -12.87
C THR A 19 16.16 1.33 -11.50
N CYS A 20 17.33 1.68 -10.96
CA CYS A 20 17.45 2.39 -9.68
C CYS A 20 17.81 3.88 -9.84
N GLN A 21 17.37 4.52 -10.93
CA GLN A 21 17.38 5.98 -11.06
C GLN A 21 15.96 6.54 -11.00
N SER A 22 15.58 7.05 -9.83
CA SER A 22 14.52 8.05 -9.69
C SER A 22 14.82 8.83 -8.41
N LEU A 23 15.78 9.75 -8.48
CA LEU A 23 15.56 11.20 -8.59
C LEU A 23 14.86 11.83 -7.37
N VAL A 24 15.71 12.27 -6.44
CA VAL A 24 15.40 13.27 -5.41
C VAL A 24 14.94 14.56 -6.12
N ARG A 25 13.67 14.94 -5.95
CA ARG A 25 13.22 16.29 -6.27
C ARG A 25 12.83 17.02 -4.99
N THR A 26 13.69 17.95 -4.61
CA THR A 26 13.43 19.02 -3.64
C THR A 26 12.16 19.75 -4.00
N LEU A 27 11.17 19.77 -3.10
CA LEU A 27 10.07 20.75 -3.14
C LEU A 27 9.84 21.31 -1.74
N VAL A 28 10.39 22.50 -1.50
CA VAL A 28 9.96 23.40 -0.43
C VAL A 28 8.96 24.38 -1.04
N ALA A 29 7.70 24.25 -0.64
CA ALA A 29 6.77 25.36 -0.47
C ALA A 29 5.61 24.86 0.42
N ARG A 30 5.52 25.37 1.65
CA ARG A 30 4.38 25.13 2.56
C ARG A 30 3.26 26.13 2.25
N PRO A 31 2.05 25.70 1.85
CA PRO A 31 0.88 26.57 1.77
C PRO A 31 0.15 26.66 3.14
N PRO A 32 -0.71 27.68 3.33
CA PRO A 32 -1.28 28.03 4.63
C PRO A 32 -2.27 26.98 5.16
N ARG A 33 -2.15 26.68 6.45
CA ARG A 33 -3.08 25.84 7.21
C ARG A 33 -4.20 26.70 7.78
N THR A 34 -5.28 26.87 7.03
CA THR A 34 -6.55 27.31 7.63
C THR A 34 -7.67 26.98 6.64
N THR A 35 -8.62 26.13 7.03
CA THR A 35 -9.81 25.60 6.31
C THR A 35 -9.75 24.19 5.66
N ALA A 36 -8.59 23.56 5.48
CA ALA A 36 -8.50 22.21 4.87
C ALA A 36 -8.83 21.04 5.83
N GLU A 37 -9.06 21.30 7.12
CA GLU A 37 -9.20 20.24 8.15
C GLU A 37 -10.55 19.50 8.08
N ALA A 38 -11.58 20.09 7.46
CA ALA A 38 -12.86 19.45 7.22
C ALA A 38 -12.92 18.65 5.91
N GLN A 39 -12.04 18.94 4.95
CA GLN A 39 -11.90 18.22 3.66
C GLN A 39 -10.70 17.26 3.62
N ALA A 40 -9.97 17.10 4.73
CA ALA A 40 -8.72 16.34 4.85
C ALA A 40 -8.84 14.81 4.64
N GLY A 41 -9.97 14.31 4.14
CA GLY A 41 -10.20 12.89 3.85
C GLY A 41 -10.22 12.53 2.36
N THR A 42 -10.16 13.50 1.44
CA THR A 42 -10.47 13.27 0.01
C THR A 42 -9.40 13.77 -0.95
N GLY A 43 -8.17 13.96 -0.46
CA GLY A 43 -7.01 14.29 -1.29
C GLY A 43 -6.04 13.11 -1.39
N PRO A 44 -5.24 13.02 -2.47
CA PRO A 44 -4.25 11.97 -2.60
C PRO A 44 -3.31 11.90 -1.41
N ALA A 45 -3.19 10.72 -0.82
CA ALA A 45 -2.33 10.45 0.32
C ALA A 45 -1.02 9.79 -0.14
N ARG A 46 0.09 10.13 0.51
CA ARG A 46 1.35 9.39 0.34
C ARG A 46 1.46 8.39 1.46
N LEU A 47 1.17 7.13 1.15
CA LEU A 47 1.13 6.02 2.09
C LEU A 47 2.04 4.91 1.60
N ARG A 48 2.73 4.27 2.54
CA ARG A 48 3.34 2.96 2.34
C ARG A 48 2.41 1.91 2.88
N VAL A 49 2.06 0.93 2.05
CA VAL A 49 1.21 -0.21 2.41
C VAL A 49 2.03 -1.47 2.30
N GLU A 50 2.11 -2.21 3.40
CA GLU A 50 2.76 -3.50 3.48
C GLU A 50 1.75 -4.57 3.83
N VAL A 51 1.85 -5.71 3.15
CA VAL A 51 1.04 -6.92 3.41
C VAL A 51 2.00 -8.06 3.70
N ASP A 52 1.93 -8.61 4.92
CA ASP A 52 2.85 -9.63 5.42
C ASP A 52 4.34 -9.25 5.26
N GLY A 53 4.65 -7.96 5.39
CA GLY A 53 6.00 -7.40 5.24
C GLY A 53 6.42 -7.14 3.79
N VAL A 54 5.57 -7.44 2.80
CA VAL A 54 5.80 -7.10 1.39
C VAL A 54 5.18 -5.75 1.07
N THR A 55 5.98 -4.82 0.55
CA THR A 55 5.51 -3.50 0.13
C THR A 55 4.65 -3.60 -1.14
N LEU A 56 3.39 -3.20 -1.04
CA LEU A 56 2.45 -3.11 -2.17
C LEU A 56 2.54 -1.74 -2.86
N VAL A 57 2.68 -0.66 -2.08
CA VAL A 57 2.95 0.71 -2.54
C VAL A 57 3.83 1.41 -1.51
N ASP A 58 4.71 2.32 -1.94
CA ASP A 58 5.56 3.13 -1.06
C ASP A 58 5.23 4.64 -1.21
N LEU A 59 5.83 5.48 -0.36
CA LEU A 59 5.52 6.91 -0.19
C LEU A 59 5.79 7.78 -1.42
N ASP A 60 6.53 7.26 -2.40
CA ASP A 60 6.82 7.90 -3.68
C ASP A 60 5.59 7.96 -4.59
N GLN A 61 4.65 7.02 -4.43
CA GLN A 61 3.43 6.91 -5.21
C GLN A 61 2.21 7.39 -4.41
N PRO A 62 1.54 8.49 -4.83
CA PRO A 62 0.31 8.92 -4.19
C PRO A 62 -0.82 7.93 -4.47
N VAL A 63 -1.69 7.73 -3.47
CA VAL A 63 -2.87 6.87 -3.54
C VAL A 63 -4.15 7.69 -3.34
N GLU A 64 -5.19 7.34 -4.08
CA GLU A 64 -6.54 7.89 -3.90
C GLU A 64 -7.27 7.20 -2.75
N ALA A 65 -7.12 5.88 -2.63
CA ALA A 65 -7.81 5.08 -1.62
C ALA A 65 -7.01 3.84 -1.23
N VAL A 66 -7.19 3.42 0.03
CA VAL A 66 -6.75 2.13 0.54
C VAL A 66 -7.95 1.50 1.26
N SER A 67 -8.31 0.30 0.85
CA SER A 67 -9.34 -0.52 1.50
C SER A 67 -8.69 -1.78 2.06
N VAL A 68 -9.08 -2.15 3.28
CA VAL A 68 -8.67 -3.39 3.94
C VAL A 68 -9.93 -4.03 4.48
N VAL A 69 -10.29 -5.20 3.95
CA VAL A 69 -11.50 -5.92 4.34
C VAL A 69 -11.16 -7.35 4.78
N PRO A 70 -11.93 -7.95 5.70
CA PRO A 70 -11.79 -9.37 6.00
C PRO A 70 -12.14 -10.23 4.77
N GLY A 71 -11.24 -11.12 4.38
CA GLY A 71 -11.46 -12.12 3.33
C GLY A 71 -11.93 -13.47 3.90
N VAL A 72 -12.39 -14.36 3.01
CA VAL A 72 -13.04 -15.63 3.39
C VAL A 72 -12.07 -16.76 3.82
N ARG A 73 -10.75 -16.57 3.65
CA ARG A 73 -9.71 -17.60 3.92
C ARG A 73 -8.82 -17.29 5.13
N GLY A 74 -9.30 -16.51 6.09
CA GLY A 74 -8.48 -16.10 7.24
C GLY A 74 -7.32 -15.17 6.83
N VAL A 75 -7.55 -14.37 5.81
CA VAL A 75 -6.68 -13.30 5.31
C VAL A 75 -7.49 -12.02 5.18
N ALA A 76 -6.82 -10.88 5.17
CA ALA A 76 -7.38 -9.60 4.78
C ALA A 76 -7.14 -9.41 3.29
N GLU A 77 -8.16 -8.93 2.59
CA GLU A 77 -8.06 -8.47 1.21
C GLU A 77 -7.74 -6.98 1.23
N VAL A 78 -6.70 -6.58 0.51
CA VAL A 78 -6.19 -5.22 0.42
C VAL A 78 -6.32 -4.73 -1.00
N GLU A 79 -7.00 -3.59 -1.16
CA GLU A 79 -7.09 -2.87 -2.43
C GLU A 79 -6.48 -1.48 -2.24
N VAL A 80 -5.49 -1.16 -3.08
CA VAL A 80 -4.90 0.17 -3.16
C VAL A 80 -5.22 0.74 -4.52
N ARG A 81 -5.83 1.94 -4.53
CA ARG A 81 -6.07 2.72 -5.74
C ARG A 81 -4.99 3.78 -5.88
N PRO A 82 -4.05 3.63 -6.82
CA PRO A 82 -3.08 4.69 -7.11
C PRO A 82 -3.80 5.95 -7.59
N LEU A 83 -3.20 7.12 -7.33
CA LEU A 83 -3.71 8.36 -7.90
C LEU A 83 -3.56 8.34 -9.42
N SER A 84 -4.68 8.43 -10.11
CA SER A 84 -4.76 8.48 -11.56
C SER A 84 -4.50 9.91 -12.06
N GLY A 85 -3.70 10.04 -13.11
CA GLY A 85 -3.47 11.32 -13.78
C GLY A 85 -4.63 11.69 -14.71
N PRO A 86 -4.72 12.95 -15.17
CA PRO A 86 -5.74 13.34 -16.15
C PRO A 86 -5.65 12.46 -17.40
N GLY A 87 -6.71 11.69 -17.68
CA GLY A 87 -6.82 10.85 -18.88
C GLY A 87 -6.15 9.47 -18.80
N ALA A 88 -5.63 9.06 -17.63
CA ALA A 88 -5.05 7.73 -17.43
C ALA A 88 -5.62 7.10 -16.16
N GLU A 89 -6.42 6.04 -16.31
CA GLU A 89 -6.89 5.21 -15.19
C GLU A 89 -5.84 4.15 -14.89
N LEU A 90 -5.44 4.06 -13.61
CA LEU A 90 -4.51 3.05 -13.13
C LEU A 90 -5.28 1.93 -12.46
N SER A 91 -5.03 0.70 -12.90
CA SER A 91 -5.64 -0.48 -12.29
C SER A 91 -5.28 -0.58 -10.80
N PRO A 92 -6.23 -0.97 -9.93
CA PRO A 92 -5.96 -1.16 -8.51
C PRO A 92 -4.90 -2.23 -8.27
N LEU A 93 -4.11 -2.02 -7.21
CA LEU A 93 -3.16 -3.02 -6.70
C LEU A 93 -3.90 -3.86 -5.65
N LEU A 94 -3.88 -5.18 -5.84
CA LEU A 94 -4.57 -6.14 -4.98
C LEU A 94 -3.57 -7.04 -4.25
N ALA A 95 -3.83 -7.31 -2.98
CA ALA A 95 -3.05 -8.26 -2.18
C ALA A 95 -3.94 -8.96 -1.13
N GLU A 96 -3.51 -10.15 -0.70
CA GLU A 96 -4.10 -10.89 0.41
C GLU A 96 -3.00 -11.14 1.46
N GLY A 97 -3.32 -11.01 2.75
CA GLY A 97 -2.37 -11.33 3.82
C GLY A 97 -2.93 -11.25 5.23
N ARG A 98 -2.11 -11.60 6.23
CA ARG A 98 -2.56 -11.70 7.63
C ARG A 98 -2.21 -10.45 8.45
N ALA A 99 -1.17 -9.73 8.09
CA ALA A 99 -0.77 -8.48 8.70
C ALA A 99 -0.71 -7.39 7.63
N VAL A 100 -1.46 -6.30 7.85
CA VAL A 100 -1.45 -5.14 6.98
C VAL A 100 -0.92 -3.95 7.76
N THR A 101 0.15 -3.33 7.29
CA THR A 101 0.71 -2.11 7.88
C THR A 101 0.59 -0.97 6.89
N VAL A 102 -0.08 0.10 7.32
CA VAL A 102 -0.15 1.35 6.58
C VAL A 102 0.66 2.39 7.34
N SER A 103 1.52 3.11 6.65
CA SER A 103 2.31 4.21 7.23
C SER A 103 2.35 5.42 6.32
N GLY A 104 2.55 6.60 6.89
CA GLY A 104 2.60 7.88 6.17
C GLY A 104 2.91 9.06 7.09
N ALA A 105 2.88 10.27 6.56
CA ALA A 105 3.18 11.48 7.34
C ALA A 105 2.19 11.67 8.50
N HIS A 106 0.90 11.84 8.19
CA HIS A 106 -0.24 11.80 9.10
C HIS A 106 -1.47 11.47 8.26
N TYR A 107 -2.23 10.42 8.62
CA TYR A 107 -3.45 10.05 7.93
C TYR A 107 -4.58 9.70 8.91
N ARG A 108 -5.81 9.76 8.42
CA ARG A 108 -7.00 9.27 9.11
C ARG A 108 -7.48 8.01 8.41
N TYR A 109 -8.06 7.11 9.15
CA TYR A 109 -8.71 5.94 8.58
C TYR A 109 -10.08 5.76 9.22
N ARG A 110 -10.98 5.11 8.51
CA ARG A 110 -12.28 4.68 9.03
C ARG A 110 -12.24 3.18 9.23
N ALA A 111 -12.63 2.72 10.42
CA ALA A 111 -12.99 1.34 10.67
C ALA A 111 -14.41 1.35 11.20
N ASP A 112 -15.28 0.55 10.57
CA ASP A 112 -16.71 0.51 10.87
C ASP A 112 -17.36 1.90 10.74
N THR A 113 -17.80 2.49 11.85
CA THR A 113 -18.38 3.82 11.94
C THR A 113 -17.44 4.85 12.56
N VAL A 114 -16.23 4.43 12.98
CA VAL A 114 -15.31 5.27 13.73
C VAL A 114 -14.18 5.75 12.83
N VAL A 115 -14.04 7.08 12.73
CA VAL A 115 -12.87 7.71 12.12
C VAL A 115 -11.79 7.87 13.19
N SER A 116 -10.62 7.30 12.92
CA SER A 116 -9.45 7.33 13.78
C SER A 116 -8.34 8.19 13.17
N GLY A 117 -7.49 8.76 14.03
CA GLY A 117 -6.31 9.55 13.64
C GLY A 117 -6.40 11.04 14.00
N PRO A 118 -5.39 11.84 13.64
CA PRO A 118 -4.27 11.50 12.75
C PRO A 118 -3.29 10.49 13.36
N VAL A 119 -2.89 9.49 12.58
CA VAL A 119 -1.86 8.51 12.92
C VAL A 119 -0.72 8.53 11.90
N ARG A 120 0.46 8.04 12.31
CA ARG A 120 1.61 7.84 11.40
C ARG A 120 1.68 6.43 10.84
N THR A 121 1.33 5.47 11.67
CA THR A 121 1.38 4.04 11.35
C THR A 121 0.23 3.34 12.03
N ARG A 122 -0.37 2.39 11.32
CA ARG A 122 -1.34 1.46 11.88
C ARG A 122 -1.12 0.09 11.29
N THR A 123 -1.16 -0.92 12.15
CA THR A 123 -1.12 -2.33 11.77
C THR A 123 -2.44 -2.98 12.13
N TRP A 124 -2.99 -3.75 11.19
CA TRP A 124 -4.13 -4.63 11.39
C TRP A 124 -3.66 -6.06 11.22
N THR A 125 -4.02 -6.94 12.15
CA THR A 125 -3.72 -8.36 12.07
C THR A 125 -5.01 -9.14 12.03
N VAL A 126 -5.15 -10.05 11.06
CA VAL A 126 -6.23 -11.02 11.04
C VAL A 126 -6.08 -11.93 12.24
N ARG A 127 -7.19 -12.11 12.97
CA ARG A 127 -7.29 -13.05 14.08
C ARG A 127 -8.33 -14.08 13.67
N GLU A 128 -7.90 -15.33 13.49
CA GLU A 128 -8.81 -16.46 13.30
C GLU A 128 -9.69 -16.59 14.55
N GLY A 129 -11.01 -16.72 14.36
CA GLY A 129 -11.96 -16.95 15.46
C GLY A 129 -12.87 -15.77 15.84
N ALA A 130 -13.00 -14.74 15.00
CA ALA A 130 -13.95 -13.66 15.24
C ALA A 130 -15.37 -14.06 14.76
N TRP A 131 -16.12 -14.71 15.66
CA TRP A 131 -17.58 -14.92 15.62
C TRP A 131 -18.14 -16.06 14.74
N GLY A 132 -18.94 -16.92 15.37
CA GLY A 132 -19.88 -17.83 14.71
C GLY A 132 -21.32 -17.44 15.08
N LEU A 133 -22.21 -17.34 14.10
CA LEU A 133 -23.65 -17.17 14.33
C LEU A 133 -24.30 -18.54 14.45
N VAL A 134 -24.86 -18.84 15.62
CA VAL A 134 -25.79 -19.96 15.75
C VAL A 134 -27.12 -19.48 15.20
N VAL A 135 -27.47 -19.93 14.00
CA VAL A 135 -28.78 -19.68 13.41
C VAL A 135 -29.73 -20.78 13.90
N PRO A 136 -30.94 -20.45 14.40
CA PRO A 136 -31.93 -21.45 14.76
C PRO A 136 -32.25 -22.35 13.55
N ALA A 137 -32.38 -23.66 13.76
CA ALA A 137 -32.88 -24.54 12.71
C ALA A 137 -34.30 -24.09 12.33
N GLY A 138 -34.48 -23.72 11.06
CA GLY A 138 -35.78 -23.26 10.54
C GLY A 138 -36.87 -24.29 10.80
N ARG A 139 -38.04 -23.82 11.23
CA ARG A 139 -39.23 -24.64 11.41
C ARG A 139 -39.89 -24.93 10.06
#